data_AF-A0A956DAE9-F1
#
_entry.id   AF-A0A956DAE9-F1
#
_cell.length_a   1.000
_cell.length_b   1.000
_cell.length_c   1.000
_cell.angle_alpha   90.00
_cell.angle_beta   90.00
_cell.angle_gamma   90.00
#
_symmetry.space_group_name_H-M   'P 1'
#
loop_
_entity.id
_entity.type
_entity.pdbx_description
1 polymer ?
#
loop_
_entity_poly.entity_id
_entity_poly.type
_entity_poly.pdbx_seq_one_letter_code
_entity_poly.pdbx_strand_id
1 'polypeptide(L)'
;MSFASARHFHEQQRVAQTQTSVRMAMQQLRRDIGRTALFGTPNSERETRCITPPRPVQAIVFQNDVDSAALPRAAANGVSADRLRLTGNFVTSDVYFVSTLAASGTGAYLQTQWQGFRRDFGNWTAANLPIGAPAMPTGYNAAALADVFSADRMVHIQNVQGYHFFLDVQNVTANGSTPPLVNFRQSLPIGGTCVGGLADGALIAPINTLEYAVVNPRTDAELADLLGVGSTAALDEATGRVNSVLVRREINMRDGSTIAGTTRVVLEYVADLNYEFVFDDQAAPGNAPNLVRRDGAQSANLLNGSVAAVPHRVRSVIVRLSARTAGEEPGFPFVAGGPALTRYDVDGRTDAAARIRTLETEIFLPNLAGRNLRP
;
A
#
# COMPACT_ATOMS: atom_id res chain seq x y z
N MET A 1 23.46 25.43 36.32
CA MET A 1 23.91 24.96 35.00
C MET A 1 23.48 23.53 34.63
N SER A 2 23.18 22.62 35.58
CA SER A 2 22.77 21.23 35.29
C SER A 2 21.41 21.08 34.56
N PHE A 3 20.39 21.86 34.92
CA PHE A 3 19.04 21.75 34.31
C PHE A 3 18.96 22.10 32.82
N ALA A 4 19.79 23.02 32.34
CA ALA A 4 19.81 23.42 30.92
C ALA A 4 20.43 22.33 30.04
N SER A 5 21.48 21.66 30.52
CA SER A 5 22.15 20.57 29.81
C SER A 5 21.26 19.33 29.71
N ALA A 6 20.57 18.97 30.81
CA ALA A 6 19.64 17.84 30.81
C ALA A 6 18.45 18.04 29.84
N ARG A 7 17.84 19.24 29.81
CA ARG A 7 16.78 19.57 28.85
C ARG A 7 17.28 19.49 27.41
N HIS A 8 18.46 20.05 27.14
CA HIS A 8 19.03 20.01 25.80
C HIS A 8 19.27 18.56 25.32
N PHE A 9 19.77 17.70 26.20
CA PHE A 9 19.99 16.28 25.89
C PHE A 9 18.67 15.54 25.61
N HIS A 10 17.62 15.76 26.42
CA HIS A 10 16.31 15.17 26.18
C HIS A 10 15.71 15.60 24.83
N GLU A 11 15.84 16.88 24.46
CA GLU A 11 15.35 17.35 23.16
C GLU A 11 16.16 16.78 21.99
N GLN A 12 17.48 16.67 22.12
CA GLN A 12 18.30 15.99 21.12
C GLN A 12 17.88 14.52 20.94
N GLN A 13 17.59 13.81 22.04
CA GLN A 13 17.10 12.43 21.96
C GLN A 13 15.75 12.33 21.24
N ARG A 14 14.79 13.20 21.56
CA ARG A 14 13.46 13.20 20.90
C ARG A 14 13.58 13.46 19.41
N VAL A 15 14.39 14.44 19.02
CA VAL A 15 14.63 14.77 17.61
C VAL A 15 15.30 13.60 16.87
N ALA A 16 16.27 12.93 17.49
CA ALA A 16 16.94 11.76 16.90
C ALA A 16 16.00 10.57 16.72
N GLN A 17 15.09 10.34 17.69
CA GLN A 17 14.02 9.35 17.58
C GLN A 17 13.10 9.66 16.40
N THR A 18 12.57 10.89 16.31
CA THR A 18 11.71 11.30 15.18
C THR A 18 12.41 11.12 13.83
N GLN A 19 13.68 11.52 13.72
CA GLN A 19 14.45 11.35 12.48
C GLN A 19 14.61 9.87 12.07
N THR A 20 14.80 8.98 13.05
CA THR A 20 14.90 7.54 12.79
C THR A 20 13.55 6.98 12.34
N SER A 21 12.46 7.34 13.01
CA SER A 21 11.10 6.91 12.65
C SER A 21 10.71 7.36 11.24
N VAL A 22 10.98 8.62 10.87
CA VAL A 22 10.67 9.11 9.51
C VAL A 22 11.44 8.34 8.43
N ARG A 23 12.72 8.00 8.70
CA ARG A 23 13.51 7.18 7.76
C ARG A 23 12.93 5.77 7.59
N MET A 24 12.55 5.10 8.67
CA MET A 24 11.95 3.77 8.62
C MET A 24 10.61 3.79 7.89
N ALA A 25 9.76 4.78 8.18
CA ALA A 25 8.49 5.01 7.50
C ALA A 25 8.69 5.26 5.99
N MET A 26 9.69 6.08 5.62
CA MET A 26 10.00 6.35 4.22
C MET A 26 10.53 5.11 3.49
N GLN A 27 11.32 4.26 4.15
CA GLN A 27 11.77 2.98 3.58
C GLN A 27 10.60 2.02 3.32
N GLN A 28 9.65 1.95 4.26
CA GLN A 28 8.42 1.18 4.10
C GLN A 28 7.61 1.69 2.89
N LEU A 29 7.35 3.00 2.82
CA LEU A 29 6.66 3.64 1.68
C LEU A 29 7.39 3.36 0.36
N ARG A 30 8.72 3.54 0.32
CA ARG A 30 9.53 3.28 -0.87
C ARG A 30 9.41 1.84 -1.36
N ARG A 31 9.46 0.87 -0.45
CA ARG A 31 9.35 -0.55 -0.81
C ARG A 31 7.98 -0.87 -1.39
N ASP A 32 6.92 -0.36 -0.77
CA ASP A 32 5.55 -0.66 -1.21
C ASP A 32 5.23 0.11 -2.50
N ILE A 33 5.56 1.40 -2.61
CA ILE A 33 5.44 2.17 -3.86
C ILE A 33 6.22 1.51 -5.01
N GLY A 34 7.45 1.04 -4.78
CA GLY A 34 8.24 0.35 -5.81
C GLY A 34 7.64 -0.99 -6.29
N ARG A 35 6.77 -1.62 -5.48
CA ARG A 35 6.06 -2.86 -5.82
C ARG A 35 4.68 -2.63 -6.41
N THR A 36 4.24 -1.39 -6.54
CA THR A 36 2.98 -1.05 -7.19
C THR A 36 2.91 -1.67 -8.58
N ALA A 37 1.74 -2.19 -8.96
CA ALA A 37 1.47 -2.94 -10.19
C ALA A 37 2.25 -4.26 -10.37
N LEU A 38 3.07 -4.71 -9.41
CA LEU A 38 3.78 -5.99 -9.50
C LEU A 38 2.77 -7.14 -9.68
N PHE A 39 2.88 -7.87 -10.79
CA PHE A 39 1.97 -8.95 -11.22
C PHE A 39 0.48 -8.59 -11.30
N GLY A 40 0.10 -7.31 -11.16
CA GLY A 40 -1.27 -6.83 -11.29
C GLY A 40 -1.52 -6.20 -12.66
N THR A 41 -2.20 -5.05 -12.66
CA THR A 41 -2.35 -4.20 -13.84
C THR A 41 -2.17 -2.73 -13.49
N PRO A 42 -1.57 -1.91 -14.38
CA PRO A 42 -1.64 -0.47 -14.29
C PRO A 42 -3.08 0.07 -14.29
N ASN A 43 -3.92 -0.42 -15.22
CA ASN A 43 -5.32 -0.05 -15.36
C ASN A 43 -6.09 -1.18 -16.04
N SER A 44 -6.97 -1.85 -15.30
CA SER A 44 -7.80 -2.93 -15.84
C SER A 44 -8.70 -2.50 -17.01
N GLU A 45 -9.07 -1.23 -17.13
CA GLU A 45 -9.87 -0.71 -18.26
C GLU A 45 -9.12 -0.75 -19.60
N ARG A 46 -7.80 -0.91 -19.58
CA ARG A 46 -6.98 -1.06 -20.79
C ARG A 46 -6.63 -2.50 -21.13
N GLU A 47 -6.92 -3.44 -20.24
CA GLU A 47 -6.61 -4.84 -20.45
C GLU A 47 -7.69 -5.50 -21.32
N THR A 48 -7.30 -6.51 -22.10
CA THR A 48 -8.26 -7.36 -22.81
C THR A 48 -8.96 -8.26 -21.78
N ARG A 49 -10.15 -7.83 -21.33
CA ARG A 49 -10.94 -8.54 -20.33
C ARG A 49 -12.19 -9.16 -20.95
N CYS A 50 -12.67 -10.21 -20.32
CA CYS A 50 -13.98 -10.82 -20.64
C CYS A 50 -14.99 -10.76 -19.51
N ILE A 51 -14.51 -10.47 -18.30
CA ILE A 51 -15.34 -10.23 -17.13
C ILE A 51 -14.90 -8.89 -16.56
N THR A 52 -15.87 -8.01 -16.36
CA THR A 52 -15.62 -6.72 -15.72
C THR A 52 -15.56 -6.95 -14.20
N PRO A 53 -14.46 -6.58 -13.53
CA PRO A 53 -14.41 -6.62 -12.07
C PRO A 53 -15.47 -5.66 -11.47
N PRO A 54 -15.93 -5.90 -10.23
CA PRO A 54 -16.92 -5.04 -9.57
C PRO A 54 -16.49 -3.55 -9.51
N ARG A 55 -15.18 -3.30 -9.46
CA ARG A 55 -14.57 -1.99 -9.49
C ARG A 55 -13.36 -1.99 -10.42
N PRO A 56 -13.02 -0.86 -11.07
CA PRO A 56 -11.78 -0.76 -11.83
C PRO A 56 -10.57 -1.07 -10.94
N VAL A 57 -9.79 -2.08 -11.34
CA VAL A 57 -8.51 -2.38 -10.71
C VAL A 57 -7.47 -1.42 -11.28
N GLN A 58 -6.92 -0.58 -10.41
CA GLN A 58 -5.96 0.45 -10.76
C GLN A 58 -4.74 0.35 -9.85
N ALA A 59 -3.57 0.47 -10.45
CA ALA A 59 -2.31 0.40 -9.72
C ALA A 59 -2.18 1.51 -8.66
N ILE A 60 -2.68 2.71 -8.96
CA ILE A 60 -2.60 3.87 -8.07
C ILE A 60 -3.96 4.55 -8.03
N VAL A 61 -4.45 4.84 -6.83
CA VAL A 61 -5.55 5.76 -6.59
C VAL A 61 -5.09 6.79 -5.56
N PHE A 62 -5.32 8.07 -5.85
CA PHE A 62 -4.85 9.18 -5.05
C PHE A 62 -5.99 10.15 -4.73
N GLN A 63 -6.04 10.59 -3.48
CA GLN A 63 -7.00 11.58 -3.00
C GLN A 63 -6.22 12.71 -2.34
N ASN A 64 -6.36 13.91 -2.90
CA ASN A 64 -5.68 15.10 -2.41
C ASN A 64 -6.32 15.60 -1.12
N ASP A 65 -5.51 15.77 -0.10
CA ASP A 65 -5.81 16.43 1.17
C ASP A 65 -7.07 15.93 1.92
N VAL A 66 -7.47 14.68 1.68
CA VAL A 66 -8.70 14.10 2.25
C VAL A 66 -8.58 13.85 3.77
N ASP A 67 -7.35 13.74 4.27
CA ASP A 67 -7.04 13.37 5.64
C ASP A 67 -6.51 14.57 6.48
N SER A 68 -6.59 15.80 5.96
CA SER A 68 -6.07 17.01 6.66
C SER A 68 -6.70 17.25 8.02
N ALA A 69 -7.96 16.85 8.21
CA ALA A 69 -8.64 16.95 9.50
C ALA A 69 -8.00 16.08 10.60
N ALA A 70 -7.21 15.06 10.24
CA ALA A 70 -6.45 14.27 11.21
C ALA A 70 -5.20 14.99 11.74
N LEU A 71 -4.76 16.06 11.08
CA LEU A 71 -3.59 16.86 11.48
C LEU A 71 -4.02 18.04 12.36
N PRO A 72 -3.41 18.24 13.55
CA PRO A 72 -3.69 19.39 14.40
C PRO A 72 -3.38 20.69 13.67
N ARG A 73 -4.36 21.59 13.60
CA ARG A 73 -4.21 22.94 13.05
C ARG A 73 -3.60 22.96 11.63
N ALA A 74 -4.01 22.02 10.77
CA ALA A 74 -3.47 21.85 9.42
C ALA A 74 -3.38 23.18 8.62
N ALA A 75 -4.46 23.97 8.64
CA ALA A 75 -4.51 25.26 7.96
C ALA A 75 -3.51 26.30 8.50
N ALA A 76 -3.31 26.36 9.83
CA ALA A 76 -2.36 27.29 10.43
C ALA A 76 -0.91 26.90 10.13
N ASN A 77 -0.65 25.59 10.00
CA ASN A 77 0.66 25.04 9.65
C ASN A 77 0.92 25.01 8.14
N GLY A 78 -0.10 25.18 7.28
CA GLY A 78 0.02 25.08 5.84
C GLY A 78 0.43 23.68 5.37
N VAL A 79 -0.08 22.64 6.04
CA VAL A 79 0.26 21.22 5.78
C VAL A 79 -0.89 20.50 5.09
N SER A 80 -0.55 19.43 4.38
CA SER A 80 -1.51 18.54 3.73
C SER A 80 -1.44 17.12 4.30
N ALA A 81 -2.55 16.39 4.21
CA ALA A 81 -2.56 14.94 4.41
C ALA A 81 -3.29 14.25 3.26
N ASP A 82 -2.50 13.80 2.30
CA ASP A 82 -2.97 13.04 1.16
C ASP A 82 -3.19 11.56 1.51
N ARG A 83 -4.07 10.91 0.74
CA ARG A 83 -4.29 9.47 0.80
C ARG A 83 -3.86 8.79 -0.49
N LEU A 84 -3.08 7.72 -0.33
CA LEU A 84 -2.57 6.94 -1.45
C LEU A 84 -2.99 5.48 -1.30
N ARG A 85 -3.60 4.94 -2.37
CA ARG A 85 -3.89 3.52 -2.50
C ARG A 85 -3.04 2.93 -3.61
N LEU A 86 -2.39 1.81 -3.32
CA LEU A 86 -1.47 1.11 -4.21
C LEU A 86 -1.95 -0.30 -4.41
N THR A 87 -2.02 -0.77 -5.64
CA THR A 87 -2.46 -2.14 -5.97
C THR A 87 -1.35 -2.93 -6.64
N GLY A 88 -1.14 -4.16 -6.20
CA GLY A 88 -0.15 -5.09 -6.75
C GLY A 88 -0.04 -6.34 -5.88
N ASN A 89 0.95 -7.18 -6.16
CA ASN A 89 1.32 -8.25 -5.24
C ASN A 89 2.27 -7.72 -4.16
N PHE A 90 1.71 -7.41 -2.98
CA PHE A 90 2.49 -6.98 -1.81
C PHE A 90 2.83 -8.13 -0.85
N VAL A 91 2.25 -9.30 -1.07
CA VAL A 91 2.38 -10.44 -0.16
C VAL A 91 3.56 -11.32 -0.56
N THR A 92 3.71 -11.63 -1.86
CA THR A 92 4.78 -12.49 -2.38
C THR A 92 5.50 -11.85 -3.56
N SER A 93 6.66 -12.39 -3.93
CA SER A 93 7.46 -11.88 -5.05
C SER A 93 7.30 -12.74 -6.31
N ASP A 94 6.28 -13.59 -6.36
CA ASP A 94 6.06 -14.57 -7.43
C ASP A 94 4.70 -14.46 -8.09
N VAL A 95 4.64 -15.13 -9.24
CA VAL A 95 3.42 -15.56 -9.91
C VAL A 95 3.41 -17.10 -9.94
N TYR A 96 2.22 -17.67 -9.92
CA TYR A 96 2.03 -19.12 -9.87
C TYR A 96 1.35 -19.60 -11.16
N PHE A 97 1.59 -20.85 -11.51
CA PHE A 97 0.92 -21.47 -12.66
C PHE A 97 -0.35 -22.19 -12.24
N VAL A 98 -1.38 -22.01 -13.05
CA VAL A 98 -2.62 -22.79 -12.99
C VAL A 98 -2.40 -24.12 -13.72
N SER A 99 -2.65 -25.22 -13.03
CA SER A 99 -2.64 -26.56 -13.61
C SER A 99 -3.92 -26.83 -14.40
N THR A 100 -5.05 -26.45 -13.83
CA THR A 100 -6.37 -26.57 -14.44
C THR A 100 -7.35 -25.71 -13.67
N LEU A 101 -8.37 -25.20 -14.35
CA LEU A 101 -9.54 -24.62 -13.69
C LEU A 101 -10.49 -25.73 -13.24
N ALA A 102 -11.24 -25.47 -12.16
CA ALA A 102 -12.38 -26.29 -11.78
C ALA A 102 -13.45 -26.22 -12.88
N ALA A 103 -14.16 -27.32 -13.15
CA ALA A 103 -15.15 -27.39 -14.24
C ALA A 103 -16.26 -26.33 -14.14
N SER A 104 -16.58 -25.86 -12.94
CA SER A 104 -17.52 -24.78 -12.66
C SER A 104 -17.00 -23.37 -12.98
N GLY A 105 -15.71 -23.21 -13.28
CA GLY A 105 -15.06 -21.91 -13.43
C GLY A 105 -14.82 -21.16 -12.13
N THR A 106 -15.19 -21.74 -10.98
CA THR A 106 -15.14 -21.08 -9.66
C THR A 106 -13.83 -21.34 -8.91
N GLY A 107 -12.81 -21.87 -9.55
CA GLY A 107 -11.52 -22.05 -8.89
C GLY A 107 -10.41 -22.48 -9.83
N ALA A 108 -9.17 -22.28 -9.37
CA ALA A 108 -7.95 -22.66 -10.07
C ALA A 108 -7.08 -23.56 -9.21
N TYR A 109 -6.71 -24.73 -9.74
CA TYR A 109 -5.72 -25.61 -9.13
C TYR A 109 -4.33 -25.12 -9.49
N LEU A 110 -3.44 -24.99 -8.49
CA LEU A 110 -2.08 -24.50 -8.71
C LEU A 110 -1.10 -25.64 -9.00
N GLN A 111 -0.13 -25.39 -9.88
CA GLN A 111 0.98 -26.29 -10.13
C GLN A 111 1.99 -26.24 -8.99
N THR A 112 2.08 -27.31 -8.21
CA THR A 112 2.96 -27.39 -7.04
C THR A 112 4.43 -27.61 -7.38
N GLN A 113 4.74 -28.04 -8.62
CA GLN A 113 6.11 -28.29 -9.08
C GLN A 113 6.84 -27.01 -9.52
N TRP A 114 6.11 -25.91 -9.72
CA TRP A 114 6.70 -24.65 -10.12
C TRP A 114 7.59 -24.05 -9.02
N GLN A 115 8.74 -23.49 -9.41
CA GLN A 115 9.73 -23.00 -8.45
C GLN A 115 9.21 -21.86 -7.56
N GLY A 116 8.43 -20.92 -8.11
CA GLY A 116 7.80 -19.85 -7.33
C GLY A 116 6.85 -20.40 -6.26
N PHE A 117 6.05 -21.41 -6.62
CA PHE A 117 5.15 -22.08 -5.67
C PHE A 117 5.94 -22.76 -4.54
N ARG A 118 6.98 -23.53 -4.89
CA ARG A 118 7.77 -24.25 -3.87
C ARG A 118 8.62 -23.31 -3.01
N ARG A 119 9.03 -22.16 -3.53
CA ARG A 119 9.73 -21.13 -2.77
C ARG A 119 8.82 -20.55 -1.68
N ASP A 120 7.65 -20.08 -2.07
CA ASP A 120 6.74 -19.36 -1.17
C ASP A 120 5.95 -20.28 -0.24
N PHE A 121 5.57 -21.46 -0.73
CA PHE A 121 4.69 -22.40 -0.04
C PHE A 121 5.35 -23.73 0.28
N GLY A 122 6.65 -23.89 0.03
CA GLY A 122 7.37 -25.08 0.47
C GLY A 122 7.23 -25.29 1.98
N ASN A 123 7.10 -26.55 2.42
CA ASN A 123 7.02 -26.85 3.85
C ASN A 123 8.40 -26.81 4.53
N TRP A 124 8.96 -25.61 4.62
CA TRP A 124 10.27 -25.29 5.18
C TRP A 124 10.23 -25.33 6.72
N THR A 125 10.18 -26.53 7.31
CA THR A 125 10.28 -26.73 8.77
C THR A 125 11.72 -27.07 9.16
N ALA A 126 12.07 -26.99 10.46
CA ALA A 126 13.41 -27.38 10.95
C ALA A 126 13.80 -28.83 10.56
N ALA A 127 12.83 -29.73 10.41
CA ALA A 127 13.05 -31.10 9.93
C ALA A 127 13.40 -31.16 8.42
N ASN A 128 12.98 -30.16 7.64
CA ASN A 128 13.16 -30.06 6.19
C ASN A 128 14.14 -28.94 5.77
N LEU A 129 14.69 -28.19 6.73
CA LEU A 129 15.67 -27.10 6.58
C LEU A 129 17.08 -27.43 7.15
N PRO A 130 17.57 -28.68 7.27
CA PRO A 130 18.98 -28.85 7.60
C PRO A 130 19.82 -28.11 6.54
N ILE A 131 20.71 -27.23 6.99
CA ILE A 131 21.66 -26.53 6.11
C ILE A 131 22.36 -27.60 5.25
N GLY A 132 22.21 -27.51 3.93
CA GLY A 132 22.74 -28.51 3.00
C GLY A 132 21.78 -29.62 2.58
N ALA A 133 20.48 -29.54 2.90
CA ALA A 133 19.48 -30.47 2.38
C ALA A 133 19.47 -30.45 0.83
N PRO A 134 19.75 -31.58 0.16
CA PRO A 134 19.95 -31.62 -1.29
C PRO A 134 18.65 -31.58 -2.11
N ALA A 135 17.48 -31.54 -1.46
CA ALA A 135 16.18 -31.56 -2.13
C ALA A 135 15.14 -30.73 -1.38
N MET A 136 14.21 -30.13 -2.13
CA MET A 136 13.09 -29.35 -1.58
C MET A 136 12.13 -30.24 -0.76
N PRO A 137 11.48 -29.71 0.28
CA PRO A 137 10.54 -30.46 1.10
C PRO A 137 9.38 -31.05 0.28
N THR A 138 8.92 -32.25 0.64
CA THR A 138 7.67 -32.81 0.13
C THR A 138 6.48 -32.14 0.81
N GLY A 139 5.50 -31.69 0.04
CA GLY A 139 4.30 -31.00 0.53
C GLY A 139 4.44 -29.48 0.59
N TYR A 140 3.37 -28.82 1.02
CA TYR A 140 3.28 -27.35 1.05
C TYR A 140 2.68 -26.84 2.36
N ASN A 141 3.01 -25.60 2.72
CA ASN A 141 2.47 -24.88 3.87
C ASN A 141 1.08 -24.32 3.53
N ALA A 142 0.04 -25.05 3.92
CA ALA A 142 -1.35 -24.66 3.68
C ALA A 142 -1.74 -23.33 4.35
N ALA A 143 -1.18 -23.04 5.52
CA ALA A 143 -1.45 -21.79 6.23
C ALA A 143 -0.86 -20.58 5.49
N ALA A 144 0.38 -20.70 4.99
CA ALA A 144 0.99 -19.67 4.16
C ALA A 144 0.21 -19.45 2.86
N LEU A 145 -0.28 -20.53 2.23
CA LEU A 145 -1.11 -20.40 1.03
C LEU A 145 -2.45 -19.71 1.32
N ALA A 146 -3.11 -20.05 2.42
CA ALA A 146 -4.36 -19.43 2.84
C ALA A 146 -4.16 -17.96 3.26
N ASP A 147 -3.00 -17.60 3.82
CA ASP A 147 -2.64 -16.22 4.12
C ASP A 147 -2.41 -15.42 2.83
N VAL A 148 -1.70 -15.98 1.84
CA VAL A 148 -1.43 -15.30 0.56
C VAL A 148 -2.72 -15.09 -0.24
N PHE A 149 -3.50 -16.14 -0.42
CA PHE A 149 -4.80 -16.12 -1.09
C PHE A 149 -5.92 -16.05 -0.04
N SER A 150 -5.88 -15.05 0.83
CA SER A 150 -6.92 -14.87 1.84
C SER A 150 -8.25 -14.48 1.21
N ALA A 151 -9.35 -14.78 1.90
CA ALA A 151 -10.65 -14.20 1.56
C ALA A 151 -10.54 -12.67 1.52
N ASP A 152 -11.38 -12.05 0.68
CA ASP A 152 -11.50 -10.60 0.51
C ASP A 152 -10.30 -9.89 -0.14
N ARG A 153 -9.26 -10.66 -0.52
CA ARG A 153 -8.28 -10.25 -1.55
C ARG A 153 -8.75 -10.69 -2.94
N MET A 154 -8.08 -10.17 -3.96
CA MET A 154 -8.32 -10.56 -5.35
C MET A 154 -7.14 -11.36 -5.90
N VAL A 155 -7.41 -12.07 -6.99
CA VAL A 155 -6.37 -12.62 -7.86
C VAL A 155 -6.43 -11.96 -9.22
N HIS A 156 -5.26 -11.80 -9.81
CA HIS A 156 -5.09 -11.51 -11.22
C HIS A 156 -4.71 -12.80 -11.93
N ILE A 157 -5.53 -13.22 -12.90
CA ILE A 157 -5.24 -14.36 -13.77
C ILE A 157 -5.01 -13.83 -15.19
N GLN A 158 -3.90 -14.23 -15.79
CA GLN A 158 -3.60 -13.99 -17.19
C GLN A 158 -3.50 -15.33 -17.92
N ASN A 159 -4.34 -15.55 -18.93
CA ASN A 159 -4.25 -16.77 -19.73
C ASN A 159 -3.23 -16.63 -20.87
N VAL A 160 -2.95 -17.75 -21.53
CA VAL A 160 -1.98 -17.82 -22.65
C VAL A 160 -2.41 -17.00 -23.87
N GLN A 161 -3.71 -16.72 -24.01
CA GLN A 161 -4.25 -15.86 -25.08
C GLN A 161 -4.15 -14.35 -24.75
N GLY A 162 -3.66 -13.97 -23.57
CA GLY A 162 -3.54 -12.57 -23.16
C GLY A 162 -4.80 -11.95 -22.55
N TYR A 163 -5.82 -12.75 -22.22
CA TYR A 163 -6.97 -12.25 -21.46
C TYR A 163 -6.63 -12.13 -19.98
N HIS A 164 -7.13 -11.05 -19.39
CA HIS A 164 -6.94 -10.71 -17.99
C HIS A 164 -8.25 -10.87 -17.21
N PHE A 165 -8.17 -11.53 -16.05
CA PHE A 165 -9.28 -11.76 -15.14
C PHE A 165 -8.92 -11.28 -13.74
N PHE A 166 -9.84 -10.57 -13.10
CA PHE A 166 -9.70 -10.07 -11.74
C PHE A 166 -10.85 -10.66 -10.93
N LEU A 167 -10.54 -11.58 -10.03
CA LEU A 167 -11.54 -12.37 -9.31
C LEU A 167 -11.34 -12.24 -7.81
N ASP A 168 -12.43 -12.19 -7.06
CA ASP A 168 -12.39 -12.17 -5.59
C ASP A 168 -12.14 -13.58 -5.06
N VAL A 169 -11.19 -13.70 -4.16
CA VAL A 169 -10.93 -14.96 -3.47
C VAL A 169 -12.02 -15.21 -2.45
N GLN A 170 -12.64 -16.38 -2.52
CA GLN A 170 -13.62 -16.84 -1.55
C GLN A 170 -12.93 -17.58 -0.40
N ASN A 171 -12.07 -18.54 -0.73
CA ASN A 171 -11.25 -19.31 0.21
C ASN A 171 -10.19 -20.10 -0.57
N VAL A 172 -9.34 -20.81 0.17
CA VAL A 172 -8.37 -21.76 -0.36
C VAL A 172 -8.65 -23.13 0.20
N THR A 173 -8.65 -24.15 -0.66
CA THR A 173 -8.67 -25.56 -0.25
C THR A 173 -7.28 -26.15 -0.45
N ALA A 174 -6.60 -26.43 0.66
CA ALA A 174 -5.20 -26.84 0.69
C ALA A 174 -5.00 -27.92 1.76
N ASN A 175 -5.42 -29.15 1.46
CA ASN A 175 -5.42 -30.28 2.41
C ASN A 175 -4.14 -31.12 2.38
N GLY A 176 -3.15 -30.76 1.55
CA GLY A 176 -1.87 -31.48 1.41
C GLY A 176 -1.93 -32.74 0.53
N SER A 177 -3.12 -33.27 0.25
CA SER A 177 -3.33 -34.53 -0.49
C SER A 177 -3.73 -34.33 -1.96
N THR A 178 -4.22 -33.14 -2.31
CA THR A 178 -4.53 -32.72 -3.67
C THR A 178 -3.77 -31.45 -4.03
N PRO A 179 -3.59 -31.13 -5.33
CA PRO A 179 -3.16 -29.80 -5.74
C PRO A 179 -4.04 -28.74 -5.06
N PRO A 180 -3.46 -27.67 -4.53
CA PRO A 180 -4.24 -26.67 -3.82
C PRO A 180 -5.13 -25.90 -4.79
N LEU A 181 -6.33 -25.59 -4.34
CA LEU A 181 -7.37 -24.92 -5.10
C LEU A 181 -7.65 -23.54 -4.50
N VAL A 182 -7.51 -22.50 -5.31
CA VAL A 182 -7.99 -21.14 -4.96
C VAL A 182 -9.41 -21.02 -5.49
N ASN A 183 -10.39 -20.84 -4.61
CA ASN A 183 -11.79 -20.68 -4.97
C ASN A 183 -12.14 -19.20 -5.15
N PHE A 184 -12.90 -18.90 -6.20
CA PHE A 184 -13.32 -17.56 -6.57
C PHE A 184 -14.81 -17.37 -6.35
N ARG A 185 -15.22 -16.14 -6.02
CA ARG A 185 -16.64 -15.80 -5.93
C ARG A 185 -17.31 -15.71 -7.31
N GLN A 186 -16.55 -15.30 -8.33
CA GLN A 186 -17.00 -15.23 -9.72
C GLN A 186 -16.62 -16.51 -10.47
N SER A 187 -17.47 -16.93 -11.42
CA SER A 187 -17.17 -18.04 -12.33
C SER A 187 -16.53 -17.52 -13.63
N LEU A 188 -15.45 -18.17 -14.05
CA LEU A 188 -14.84 -17.97 -15.36
C LEU A 188 -15.65 -18.69 -16.46
N PRO A 189 -15.84 -18.07 -17.65
CA PRO A 189 -16.60 -18.64 -18.76
C PRO A 189 -15.80 -19.72 -19.51
N ILE A 190 -15.59 -20.87 -18.87
CA ILE A 190 -14.87 -22.02 -19.44
C ILE A 190 -15.58 -22.52 -20.71
N GLY A 191 -14.81 -22.82 -21.75
CA GLY A 191 -15.31 -23.28 -23.05
C GLY A 191 -15.82 -22.14 -23.95
N GLY A 192 -15.77 -20.89 -23.48
CA GLY A 192 -16.07 -19.71 -24.29
C GLY A 192 -14.85 -19.13 -25.00
N THR A 193 -15.07 -18.06 -25.77
CA THR A 193 -14.02 -17.34 -26.53
C THR A 193 -12.83 -16.89 -25.67
N CYS A 194 -13.10 -16.58 -24.40
CA CYS A 194 -12.14 -16.01 -23.46
C CYS A 194 -11.32 -17.06 -22.72
N VAL A 195 -11.87 -18.26 -22.56
CA VAL A 195 -11.26 -19.37 -21.83
C VAL A 195 -11.57 -20.62 -22.64
N GLY A 196 -10.85 -20.80 -23.76
CA GLY A 196 -11.12 -21.86 -24.74
C GLY A 196 -10.87 -23.31 -24.25
N GLY A 197 -10.43 -23.48 -23.01
CA GLY A 197 -10.18 -24.78 -22.37
C GLY A 197 -10.00 -24.61 -20.87
N LEU A 198 -9.38 -25.56 -20.18
CA LEU A 198 -9.19 -25.51 -18.71
C LEU A 198 -8.07 -24.56 -18.25
N ALA A 199 -7.66 -23.62 -19.12
CA ALA A 199 -6.64 -22.59 -18.89
C ALA A 199 -5.31 -23.14 -18.31
N ASP A 200 -4.88 -24.31 -18.77
CA ASP A 200 -3.55 -24.84 -18.43
C ASP A 200 -2.46 -23.85 -18.90
N GLY A 201 -1.47 -23.62 -18.05
CA GLY A 201 -0.42 -22.63 -18.28
C GLY A 201 -0.82 -21.17 -18.02
N ALA A 202 -2.04 -20.90 -17.52
CA ALA A 202 -2.38 -19.55 -17.07
C ALA A 202 -1.55 -19.15 -15.84
N LEU A 203 -1.25 -17.86 -15.76
CA LEU A 203 -0.56 -17.26 -14.63
C LEU A 203 -1.58 -16.71 -13.64
N ILE A 204 -1.39 -16.96 -12.36
CA ILE A 204 -2.21 -16.44 -11.27
C ILE A 204 -1.32 -15.76 -10.23
N ALA A 205 -1.66 -14.53 -9.87
CA ALA A 205 -0.99 -13.78 -8.81
C ALA A 205 -2.03 -13.21 -7.82
N PRO A 206 -1.76 -13.26 -6.51
CA PRO A 206 -2.54 -12.52 -5.53
C PRO A 206 -2.31 -11.02 -5.76
N ILE A 207 -3.39 -10.25 -5.69
CA ILE A 207 -3.32 -8.80 -5.70
C ILE A 207 -4.10 -8.26 -4.51
N ASN A 208 -3.51 -7.25 -3.86
CA ASN A 208 -4.13 -6.53 -2.77
C ASN A 208 -3.92 -5.03 -2.98
N THR A 209 -4.84 -4.24 -2.42
CA THR A 209 -4.72 -2.79 -2.37
C THR A 209 -4.28 -2.38 -0.97
N LEU A 210 -3.14 -1.70 -0.89
CA LEU A 210 -2.67 -1.05 0.34
C LEU A 210 -3.15 0.40 0.35
N GLU A 211 -3.60 0.88 1.50
CA GLU A 211 -3.88 2.29 1.75
C GLU A 211 -2.88 2.86 2.75
N TYR A 212 -2.32 4.01 2.38
CA TYR A 212 -1.61 4.92 3.27
C TYR A 212 -2.48 6.13 3.52
N ALA A 213 -2.84 6.34 4.79
CA ALA A 213 -3.71 7.41 5.25
C ALA A 213 -3.16 8.00 6.56
N VAL A 214 -3.37 9.29 6.76
CA VAL A 214 -3.15 9.91 8.08
C VAL A 214 -4.46 9.82 8.84
N VAL A 215 -4.43 9.26 10.04
CA VAL A 215 -5.63 9.12 10.87
C VAL A 215 -5.39 9.68 12.26
N ASN A 216 -6.48 10.14 12.87
CA ASN A 216 -6.51 10.35 14.30
C ASN A 216 -6.74 8.98 14.96
N PRO A 217 -5.77 8.46 15.71
CA PRO A 217 -5.84 7.09 16.22
C PRO A 217 -6.90 6.90 17.31
N ARG A 218 -7.51 7.98 17.82
CA ARG A 218 -8.62 7.92 18.78
C ARG A 218 -9.99 7.77 18.13
N THR A 219 -10.11 8.17 16.87
CA THR A 219 -11.37 8.11 16.11
C THR A 219 -11.36 7.00 15.06
N ASP A 220 -10.18 6.45 14.74
CA ASP A 220 -10.08 5.27 13.88
C ASP A 220 -10.58 4.03 14.63
N ALA A 221 -11.48 3.27 14.00
CA ALA A 221 -12.18 2.17 14.63
C ALA A 221 -11.25 1.03 15.09
N GLU A 222 -10.14 0.77 14.40
CA GLU A 222 -9.22 -0.31 14.79
C GLU A 222 -8.20 0.14 15.84
N LEU A 223 -7.81 1.42 15.81
CA LEU A 223 -6.80 1.95 16.73
C LEU A 223 -7.38 2.44 18.06
N ALA A 224 -8.62 2.93 18.07
CA ALA A 224 -9.27 3.43 19.27
C ALA A 224 -9.38 2.35 20.37
N ASP A 225 -9.66 1.12 19.96
CA ASP A 225 -9.73 -0.05 20.86
C ASP A 225 -8.38 -0.39 21.48
N LEU A 226 -7.28 -0.22 20.73
CA LEU A 226 -5.92 -0.52 21.20
C LEU A 226 -5.37 0.57 22.14
N LEU A 227 -5.73 1.83 21.91
CA LEU A 227 -5.18 2.97 22.65
C LEU A 227 -5.95 3.34 23.91
N GLY A 228 -7.12 2.71 24.13
CA GLY A 228 -7.96 2.96 25.29
C GLY A 228 -8.57 4.36 25.26
N VAL A 229 -9.83 4.46 24.85
CA VAL A 229 -10.55 5.74 24.81
C VAL A 229 -10.83 6.20 26.25
N GLY A 230 -10.06 7.17 26.77
CA GLY A 230 -10.13 7.63 28.16
C GLY A 230 -9.77 9.11 28.36
N SER A 231 -9.97 9.62 29.59
CA SER A 231 -9.95 11.02 30.06
C SER A 231 -8.67 11.84 29.81
N THR A 232 -7.67 11.31 29.10
CA THR A 232 -6.41 12.00 28.77
C THR A 232 -6.49 12.89 27.54
N ALA A 233 -7.59 12.84 26.75
CA ALA A 233 -7.70 13.62 25.52
C ALA A 233 -7.57 15.14 25.74
N ALA A 234 -8.24 15.67 26.76
CA ALA A 234 -8.15 17.10 27.11
C ALA A 234 -6.76 17.48 27.64
N LEU A 235 -6.08 16.57 28.33
CA LEU A 235 -4.71 16.79 28.81
C LEU A 235 -3.70 16.78 27.65
N ASP A 236 -3.86 15.87 26.70
CA ASP A 236 -2.99 15.82 25.52
C ASP A 236 -3.22 17.01 24.60
N GLU A 237 -4.46 17.50 24.49
CA GLU A 237 -4.74 18.75 23.79
C GLU A 237 -4.13 19.94 24.52
N ALA A 238 -4.27 20.04 25.85
CA ALA A 238 -3.66 21.09 26.68
C ALA A 238 -2.12 21.05 26.75
N THR A 239 -1.50 19.94 26.38
CA THR A 239 -0.04 19.77 26.42
C THR A 239 0.59 19.66 25.03
N GLY A 240 -0.18 19.88 23.96
CA GLY A 240 0.31 19.78 22.58
C GLY A 240 0.75 18.35 22.18
N ARG A 241 0.17 17.33 22.82
CA ARG A 241 0.46 15.89 22.63
C ARG A 241 -0.58 15.15 21.79
N VAL A 242 -1.50 15.86 21.15
CA VAL A 242 -2.45 15.29 20.19
C VAL A 242 -1.66 14.44 19.17
N ASN A 243 -2.09 13.23 18.86
CA ASN A 243 -1.35 12.33 17.96
C ASN A 243 -2.06 12.22 16.61
N SER A 244 -1.27 12.17 15.54
CA SER A 244 -1.70 11.84 14.18
C SER A 244 -0.78 10.75 13.68
N VAL A 245 -1.33 9.66 13.17
CA VAL A 245 -0.54 8.49 12.79
C VAL A 245 -0.70 8.20 11.30
N LEU A 246 0.40 7.86 10.64
CA LEU A 246 0.39 7.29 9.30
C LEU A 246 0.10 5.81 9.46
N VAL A 247 -1.00 5.35 8.89
CA VAL A 247 -1.34 3.93 8.86
C VAL A 247 -1.08 3.32 7.49
N ARG A 248 -0.77 2.03 7.50
CA ARG A 248 -0.82 1.15 6.34
C ARG A 248 -1.86 0.08 6.63
N ARG A 249 -2.84 -0.09 5.74
CA ARG A 249 -3.87 -1.13 5.86
C ARG A 249 -4.26 -1.69 4.50
N GLU A 250 -4.91 -2.85 4.47
CA GLU A 250 -5.42 -3.44 3.24
C GLU A 250 -6.86 -2.99 2.99
N ILE A 251 -7.18 -2.76 1.73
CA ILE A 251 -8.52 -2.39 1.27
C ILE A 251 -9.07 -3.53 0.44
N ASN A 252 -10.30 -3.93 0.75
CA ASN A 252 -11.06 -4.88 -0.03
C ASN A 252 -11.36 -4.25 -1.40
N MET A 253 -10.86 -4.86 -2.47
CA MET A 253 -10.97 -4.33 -3.82
C MET A 253 -12.38 -4.42 -4.40
N ARG A 254 -13.26 -5.22 -3.78
CA ARG A 254 -14.65 -5.39 -4.19
C ARG A 254 -15.52 -4.22 -3.76
N ASP A 255 -15.45 -3.83 -2.49
CA ASP A 255 -16.33 -2.80 -1.90
C ASP A 255 -15.57 -1.53 -1.45
N GLY A 256 -14.25 -1.59 -1.34
CA GLY A 256 -13.39 -0.49 -0.89
C GLY A 256 -13.35 -0.28 0.61
N SER A 257 -13.88 -1.22 1.40
CA SER A 257 -13.77 -1.22 2.85
C SER A 257 -12.37 -1.64 3.30
N THR A 258 -11.99 -1.24 4.52
CA THR A 258 -10.77 -1.74 5.16
C THR A 258 -10.93 -3.20 5.54
N ILE A 259 -9.93 -4.03 5.25
CA ILE A 259 -9.89 -5.42 5.71
C ILE A 259 -9.50 -5.44 7.18
N ALA A 260 -10.35 -6.04 8.01
CA ALA A 260 -10.21 -6.04 9.45
C ALA A 260 -8.86 -6.64 9.92
N GLY A 261 -8.21 -5.99 10.88
CA GLY A 261 -6.96 -6.49 11.49
C GLY A 261 -5.72 -6.32 10.61
N THR A 262 -5.82 -5.57 9.52
CA THR A 262 -4.68 -5.29 8.63
C THR A 262 -4.02 -3.94 8.90
N THR A 263 -4.62 -3.07 9.73
CA THR A 263 -4.06 -1.76 10.05
C THR A 263 -2.79 -1.87 10.87
N ARG A 264 -1.76 -1.15 10.42
CA ARG A 264 -0.47 -1.03 11.08
C ARG A 264 -0.05 0.42 11.12
N VAL A 265 0.38 0.90 12.29
CA VAL A 265 0.99 2.22 12.43
C VAL A 265 2.39 2.19 11.83
N VAL A 266 2.64 3.09 10.88
CA VAL A 266 3.93 3.23 10.18
C VAL A 266 4.74 4.38 10.77
N LEU A 267 4.06 5.46 11.17
CA LEU A 267 4.69 6.63 11.76
C LEU A 267 3.73 7.30 12.74
N GLU A 268 4.25 7.72 13.89
CA GLU A 268 3.53 8.54 14.86
C GLU A 268 3.90 10.02 14.71
N TYR A 269 3.01 10.90 15.18
CA TYR A 269 3.17 12.35 15.14
C TYR A 269 3.44 12.88 13.72
N VAL A 270 2.68 12.40 12.75
CA VAL A 270 2.71 12.91 11.38
C VAL A 270 2.35 14.40 11.41
N ALA A 271 3.13 15.20 10.70
CA ALA A 271 2.95 16.63 10.56
C ALA A 271 2.48 17.00 9.14
N ASP A 272 2.92 16.26 8.12
CA ASP A 272 2.56 16.51 6.73
C ASP A 272 2.85 15.25 5.90
N LEU A 273 1.93 14.93 4.99
CA LEU A 273 2.06 13.86 4.01
C LEU A 273 1.55 14.36 2.67
N ASN A 274 2.44 14.42 1.69
CA ASN A 274 2.12 14.90 0.36
C ASN A 274 2.70 13.96 -0.71
N TYR A 275 1.91 13.70 -1.75
CA TYR A 275 2.33 12.95 -2.92
C TYR A 275 2.24 13.79 -4.19
N GLU A 276 3.32 13.75 -4.95
CA GLU A 276 3.35 14.26 -6.32
C GLU A 276 3.72 13.15 -7.28
N PHE A 277 3.40 13.35 -8.56
CA PHE A 277 3.50 12.29 -9.55
C PHE A 277 4.13 12.84 -10.83
N VAL A 278 5.02 12.05 -11.42
CA VAL A 278 5.53 12.32 -12.77
C VAL A 278 4.73 11.46 -13.74
N PHE A 279 4.00 12.12 -14.63
CA PHE A 279 3.21 11.50 -15.69
C PHE A 279 3.94 11.55 -17.02
N ASP A 280 3.72 10.54 -17.85
CA ASP A 280 4.02 10.59 -19.27
C ASP A 280 2.74 10.97 -20.04
N ASP A 281 2.68 12.23 -20.45
CA ASP A 281 1.54 12.77 -21.21
C ASP A 281 1.53 12.33 -22.68
N GLN A 282 2.64 11.77 -23.17
CA GLN A 282 2.76 11.24 -24.53
C GLN A 282 2.92 9.71 -24.53
N ALA A 283 2.09 9.02 -23.74
CA ALA A 283 2.11 7.55 -23.60
C ALA A 283 1.64 6.76 -24.85
N ALA A 284 1.67 7.34 -26.06
CA ALA A 284 1.35 6.64 -27.30
C ALA A 284 2.58 5.86 -27.79
N PRO A 285 2.42 4.62 -28.31
CA PRO A 285 3.54 3.83 -28.82
C PRO A 285 4.33 4.58 -29.89
N GLY A 286 5.67 4.60 -29.76
CA GLY A 286 6.58 5.22 -30.72
C GLY A 286 6.86 6.72 -30.51
N ASN A 287 6.11 7.40 -29.63
CA ASN A 287 6.41 8.78 -29.26
C ASN A 287 7.48 8.86 -28.18
N ALA A 288 8.26 9.94 -28.19
CA ALA A 288 9.17 10.24 -27.09
C ALA A 288 8.35 10.55 -25.81
N PRO A 289 8.78 10.07 -24.64
CA PRO A 289 8.05 10.32 -23.39
C PRO A 289 8.07 11.81 -23.04
N ASN A 290 6.91 12.33 -22.65
CA ASN A 290 6.78 13.71 -22.17
C ASN A 290 6.48 13.71 -20.67
N LEU A 291 7.54 13.87 -19.87
CA LEU A 291 7.47 13.75 -18.41
C LEU A 291 7.02 15.06 -17.77
N VAL A 292 5.84 15.05 -17.15
CA VAL A 292 5.23 16.21 -16.51
C VAL A 292 4.96 15.91 -15.04
N ARG A 293 5.53 16.71 -14.15
CA ARG A 293 5.27 16.68 -12.71
C ARG A 293 3.91 17.33 -12.43
N ARG A 294 3.07 16.66 -11.65
CA ARG A 294 1.74 17.13 -11.22
C ARG A 294 1.56 16.85 -9.73
N ASP A 295 0.84 17.73 -9.07
CA ASP A 295 0.54 17.66 -7.64
C ASP A 295 -0.97 17.85 -7.36
N GLY A 296 -1.33 17.66 -6.10
CA GLY A 296 -2.64 17.96 -5.53
C GLY A 296 -3.83 17.66 -6.43
N ALA A 297 -4.66 18.68 -6.69
CA ALA A 297 -5.89 18.50 -7.46
C ALA A 297 -5.67 17.98 -8.90
N GLN A 298 -4.54 18.35 -9.54
CA GLN A 298 -4.23 17.88 -10.89
C GLN A 298 -4.00 16.36 -10.90
N SER A 299 -3.22 15.86 -9.94
CA SER A 299 -2.97 14.43 -9.78
C SER A 299 -4.22 13.68 -9.34
N ALA A 300 -5.02 14.26 -8.44
CA ALA A 300 -6.28 13.66 -7.97
C ALA A 300 -7.27 13.43 -9.12
N ASN A 301 -7.40 14.40 -10.05
CA ASN A 301 -8.29 14.26 -11.21
C ASN A 301 -7.89 13.09 -12.13
N LEU A 302 -6.60 12.76 -12.21
CA LEU A 302 -6.07 11.71 -13.08
C LEU A 302 -5.98 10.34 -12.41
N LEU A 303 -6.04 10.29 -11.08
CA LEU A 303 -5.84 9.09 -10.25
C LEU A 303 -7.01 8.85 -9.29
N ASN A 304 -8.21 9.34 -9.59
CA ASN A 304 -9.38 9.28 -8.70
C ASN A 304 -10.05 7.89 -8.58
N GLY A 305 -9.52 6.83 -9.20
CA GLY A 305 -10.15 5.51 -9.18
C GLY A 305 -11.30 5.33 -10.18
N SER A 306 -11.64 6.35 -10.97
CA SER A 306 -12.71 6.27 -11.98
C SER A 306 -12.24 5.54 -13.25
N VAL A 307 -13.19 5.14 -14.11
CA VAL A 307 -12.89 4.55 -15.42
C VAL A 307 -12.06 5.47 -16.33
N ALA A 308 -12.14 6.79 -16.14
CA ALA A 308 -11.39 7.79 -16.89
C ALA A 308 -9.97 8.03 -16.34
N ALA A 309 -9.63 7.46 -15.17
CA ALA A 309 -8.32 7.63 -14.57
C ALA A 309 -7.22 7.02 -15.44
N VAL A 310 -6.02 7.60 -15.35
CA VAL A 310 -4.87 7.25 -16.19
C VAL A 310 -3.63 6.81 -15.40
N PRO A 311 -3.75 5.89 -14.42
CA PRO A 311 -2.61 5.46 -13.59
C PRO A 311 -1.48 4.82 -14.40
N HIS A 312 -1.78 4.24 -15.56
CA HIS A 312 -0.78 3.70 -16.49
C HIS A 312 0.22 4.73 -17.02
N ARG A 313 -0.07 6.03 -16.90
CA ARG A 313 0.84 7.10 -17.33
C ARG A 313 1.86 7.49 -16.26
N VAL A 314 1.69 7.06 -15.01
CA VAL A 314 2.62 7.41 -13.93
C VAL A 314 3.96 6.71 -14.14
N ARG A 315 5.06 7.42 -13.87
CA ARG A 315 6.45 6.93 -14.00
C ARG A 315 7.18 6.94 -12.66
N SER A 316 6.93 7.93 -11.83
CA SER A 316 7.43 8.01 -10.47
C SER A 316 6.43 8.71 -9.53
N VAL A 317 6.59 8.43 -8.24
CA VAL A 317 5.91 9.13 -7.14
C VAL A 317 6.96 9.88 -6.34
N ILE A 318 6.74 11.15 -6.09
CA ILE A 318 7.54 11.97 -5.17
C ILE A 318 6.77 12.02 -3.86
N VAL A 319 7.40 11.57 -2.78
CA VAL A 319 6.77 11.50 -1.46
C VAL A 319 7.47 12.51 -0.55
N ARG A 320 6.70 13.42 0.03
CA ARG A 320 7.14 14.31 1.10
C ARG A 320 6.45 13.88 2.39
N LEU A 321 7.24 13.45 3.36
CA LEU A 321 6.77 12.95 4.65
C LEU A 321 7.45 13.72 5.77
N SER A 322 6.63 14.31 6.64
CA SER A 322 7.10 15.07 7.79
C SER A 322 6.51 14.49 9.08
N ALA A 323 7.34 14.36 10.11
CA ALA A 323 6.88 14.09 11.47
C ALA A 323 7.46 15.11 12.44
N ARG A 324 6.74 15.32 13.53
CA ARG A 324 7.14 16.23 14.60
C ARG A 324 7.55 15.49 15.87
N THR A 325 8.14 16.22 16.80
CA THR A 325 8.31 15.77 18.18
C THR A 325 6.94 15.62 18.86
N ALA A 326 6.85 14.70 19.83
CA ALA A 326 5.60 14.36 20.49
C ALA A 326 4.87 15.50 21.21
N GLY A 327 5.56 16.62 21.47
CA GLY A 327 4.99 17.79 22.11
C GLY A 327 5.78 19.04 21.76
N GLU A 328 5.20 20.19 22.09
CA GLU A 328 5.78 21.50 21.86
C GLU A 328 6.88 21.82 22.87
N GLU A 329 7.87 22.60 22.44
CA GLU A 329 8.96 23.07 23.28
C GLU A 329 8.69 24.54 23.67
N PRO A 330 8.51 24.88 24.96
CA PRO A 330 8.18 26.24 25.40
C PRO A 330 9.20 27.32 25.00
N GLY A 331 10.45 26.94 24.76
CA GLY A 331 11.52 27.84 24.30
C GLY A 331 11.65 27.94 22.78
N PHE A 332 10.78 27.25 22.02
CA PHE A 332 10.83 27.19 20.58
C PHE A 332 9.56 27.79 19.99
N PRO A 333 9.53 29.11 19.73
CA PRO A 333 8.28 29.77 19.40
C PRO A 333 7.79 29.42 17.99
N PHE A 334 6.48 29.27 17.85
CA PHE A 334 5.84 29.11 16.56
C PHE A 334 6.01 30.38 15.72
N VAL A 335 6.29 30.18 14.44
CA VAL A 335 6.30 31.23 13.41
C VAL A 335 5.59 30.65 12.21
N ALA A 336 4.50 31.30 11.80
CA ALA A 336 3.74 30.89 10.64
C ALA A 336 4.58 31.08 9.36
N GLY A 337 4.61 30.05 8.52
CA GLY A 337 5.01 30.16 7.11
C GLY A 337 6.50 30.03 6.80
N GLY A 338 6.80 29.08 5.91
CA GLY A 338 8.06 28.91 5.17
C GLY A 338 8.03 27.61 4.36
N PRO A 339 8.73 27.51 3.20
CA PRO A 339 8.70 26.31 2.34
C PRO A 339 9.30 25.05 3.00
N ALA A 340 10.04 25.24 4.10
CA ALA A 340 10.53 24.16 4.94
C ALA A 340 9.77 24.15 6.27
N LEU A 341 8.94 23.12 6.46
CA LEU A 341 8.29 22.81 7.73
C LEU A 341 9.37 22.49 8.78
N THR A 342 9.74 23.49 9.58
CA THR A 342 10.69 23.35 10.69
C THR A 342 10.01 23.46 12.06
N ARG A 343 8.82 24.07 12.09
CA ARG A 343 8.02 24.39 13.27
C ARG A 343 6.59 23.94 13.03
N TYR A 344 5.98 23.34 14.05
CA TYR A 344 4.61 22.88 14.01
C TYR A 344 3.85 23.40 15.23
N ASP A 345 2.74 24.09 15.01
CA ASP A 345 1.77 24.48 16.05
C ASP A 345 0.77 23.33 16.24
N VAL A 346 0.80 22.71 17.41
CA VAL A 346 -0.14 21.67 17.84
C VAL A 346 -1.31 22.30 18.60
N ASP A 347 -1.02 23.26 19.49
CA ASP A 347 -1.99 23.96 20.31
C ASP A 347 -1.83 25.49 20.23
N GLY A 348 -2.72 26.15 19.50
CA GLY A 348 -2.67 27.59 19.30
C GLY A 348 -3.03 28.44 20.51
N ARG A 349 -3.16 27.83 21.70
CA ARG A 349 -3.19 28.55 22.98
C ARG A 349 -1.79 28.89 23.49
N THR A 350 -0.76 28.24 22.96
CA THR A 350 0.62 28.51 23.32
C THR A 350 1.38 29.08 22.13
N ASP A 351 2.39 29.90 22.40
CA ASP A 351 3.32 30.37 21.36
C ASP A 351 4.40 29.32 21.06
N ALA A 352 4.33 28.11 21.62
CA ALA A 352 5.35 27.07 21.46
C ALA A 352 5.14 26.29 20.16
N ALA A 353 6.20 25.59 19.72
CA ALA A 353 6.14 24.74 18.54
C ALA A 353 6.83 23.40 18.80
N ALA A 354 6.39 22.38 18.07
CA ALA A 354 7.11 21.12 17.93
C ALA A 354 8.13 21.21 16.79
N ARG A 355 9.23 20.49 16.92
CA ARG A 355 10.28 20.42 15.90
C ARG A 355 9.89 19.39 14.84
N ILE A 356 10.11 19.70 13.58
CA ILE A 356 9.77 18.83 12.46
C ILE A 356 11.02 18.20 11.84
N ARG A 357 10.86 16.98 11.33
CA ARG A 357 11.79 16.32 10.41
C ARG A 357 11.04 15.90 9.16
N THR A 358 11.53 16.36 8.03
CA THR A 358 10.96 16.07 6.70
C THR A 358 11.96 15.25 5.90
N LEU A 359 11.44 14.26 5.18
CA LEU A 359 12.16 13.57 4.11
C LEU A 359 11.34 13.69 2.83
N GLU A 360 12.05 13.90 1.72
CA GLU A 360 11.49 13.86 0.38
C GLU A 360 12.28 12.87 -0.46
N THR A 361 11.58 12.04 -1.22
CA THR A 361 12.22 11.11 -2.17
C THR A 361 11.33 10.88 -3.37
N GLU A 362 11.96 10.79 -4.54
CA GLU A 362 11.33 10.27 -5.74
C GLU A 362 11.51 8.74 -5.81
N ILE A 363 10.45 8.04 -6.17
CA ILE A 363 10.40 6.58 -6.26
C ILE A 363 9.90 6.20 -7.65
N PHE A 364 10.76 5.55 -8.42
CA PHE A 364 10.40 5.03 -9.74
C PHE A 364 9.44 3.84 -9.62
N LEU A 365 8.55 3.72 -10.60
CA LEU A 365 7.55 2.67 -10.69
C LEU A 365 7.86 1.73 -11.86
N PRO A 366 8.80 0.77 -11.68
CA PRO A 366 9.29 -0.07 -12.77
C PRO A 366 8.17 -0.92 -13.41
N ASN A 367 7.23 -1.41 -12.61
CA ASN A 367 6.14 -2.27 -13.09
C ASN A 367 5.06 -1.51 -13.88
N LEU A 368 5.01 -0.18 -13.76
CA LEU A 368 4.15 0.69 -14.56
C LEU A 368 4.85 1.21 -15.80
N ALA A 369 6.10 1.66 -15.65
CA ALA A 369 6.89 2.25 -16.74
C ALA A 369 7.16 1.25 -17.87
N GLY A 370 7.41 -0.02 -17.55
CA GLY A 370 7.74 -1.05 -18.55
C GLY A 370 6.56 -1.57 -19.38
N ARG A 371 5.31 -1.41 -18.92
CA ARG A 371 4.14 -2.03 -19.57
C ARG A 371 3.64 -1.30 -20.81
N ASN A 372 3.84 0.02 -20.91
CA ASN A 372 3.47 0.78 -22.13
C ASN A 372 4.47 0.60 -23.28
N LEU A 373 5.62 -0.06 -23.03
CA LEU A 373 6.68 -0.29 -24.02
C LEU A 373 6.58 -1.66 -24.69
N ARG A 374 5.64 -2.51 -24.27
CA ARG A 374 5.37 -3.80 -24.91
C ARG A 374 4.15 -3.61 -25.84
N PRO A 375 4.32 -3.81 -27.17
CA PRO A 375 3.26 -3.65 -28.14
C PRO A 375 2.13 -4.67 -27.99
#